data_AF-A0A9W4HPQ9-F1
#
_entry.id   AF-A0A9W4HPQ9-F1
#
_cell.length_a   1.000
_cell.length_b   1.000
_cell.length_c   1.000
_cell.angle_alpha   90.00
_cell.angle_beta   90.00
_cell.angle_gamma   90.00
#
_symmetry.space_group_name_H-M   'P 1'
#
loop_
_entity.id
_entity.type
_entity.pdbx_description
1 polymer ?
#
loop_
_entity_poly.entity_id
_entity_poly.type
_entity_poly.pdbx_seq_one_letter_code
_entity_poly.pdbx_strand_id
1 'polypeptide(L)'
;MPLSTAAALIRMRLVIIFLTITWLALASLSSATARFAVVLRDRARSDLVTSSDSILDITFQNLMDNVVEGMVIVALVSALISIFGFALVIYPKGLQENCAARFYYSCIQIVVSLIVLSLGGYVASHVQGFQTSFEFFDRDGHFPYYNIMYYGAVGQAAFGSLLVIRSLVRFAVCGLRGH
;
A
#
# COMPACT_ATOMS: atom_id res chain seq x y z
N MET A 1 10.85 30.05 24.47
CA MET A 1 10.88 29.33 23.17
C MET A 1 10.30 30.25 22.11
N PRO A 2 10.97 30.49 20.97
CA PRO A 2 10.43 31.37 19.96
C PRO A 2 9.19 30.71 19.33
N LEU A 3 8.14 31.51 19.12
CA LEU A 3 6.83 31.13 18.60
C LEU A 3 6.92 30.31 17.30
N SER A 4 7.98 30.52 16.50
CA SER A 4 8.29 29.80 15.25
C SER A 4 8.60 28.31 15.44
N THR A 5 9.21 27.92 16.57
CA THR A 5 9.60 26.53 16.85
C THR A 5 8.40 25.67 17.26
N ALA A 6 7.49 26.23 18.06
CA ALA A 6 6.29 25.54 18.51
C ALA A 6 5.34 25.26 17.32
N ALA A 7 5.15 26.25 16.46
CA ALA A 7 4.35 26.10 15.24
C ALA A 7 4.93 25.04 14.28
N ALA A 8 6.26 25.01 14.10
CA ALA A 8 6.93 24.00 13.28
C ALA A 8 6.75 22.58 13.84
N LEU A 9 6.80 22.40 15.16
CA LEU A 9 6.58 21.12 15.83
C LEU A 9 5.14 20.63 15.68
N ILE A 10 4.15 21.50 15.88
CA ILE A 10 2.74 21.15 15.70
C ILE A 10 2.47 20.73 14.25
N ARG A 11 2.99 21.49 13.28
CA ARG A 11 2.87 21.17 11.85
C ARG A 11 3.50 19.82 11.51
N MET A 12 4.67 19.53 12.08
CA MET A 12 5.39 18.27 11.86
C MET A 12 4.61 17.08 12.44
N ARG A 13 4.07 17.21 13.65
CA ARG A 13 3.24 16.16 14.28
C ARG A 13 1.97 15.88 13.48
N LEU A 14 1.25 16.91 13.03
CA LEU A 14 0.07 16.76 12.16
C LEU A 14 0.40 15.99 10.88
N VAL A 15 1.53 16.29 10.25
CA VAL A 15 1.98 15.57 9.06
C VAL A 15 2.26 14.10 9.36
N ILE A 16 2.91 13.79 10.48
CA ILE A 16 3.22 12.40 10.85
C ILE A 16 1.92 11.65 11.16
N ILE A 17 1.00 12.22 11.93
CA ILE A 17 -0.30 11.61 12.24
C ILE A 17 -1.07 11.29 10.96
N PHE A 18 -1.16 12.25 10.04
CA PHE A 18 -1.85 12.04 8.76
C PHE A 18 -1.23 10.88 7.96
N LEU A 19 0.11 10.84 7.90
CA LEU A 19 0.81 9.73 7.24
C LEU A 19 0.53 8.40 7.94
N THR A 20 0.63 8.35 9.27
CA THR A 20 0.34 7.16 10.08
C THR A 20 -1.05 6.60 9.82
N ILE A 21 -2.08 7.45 9.85
CA ILE A 21 -3.46 7.05 9.58
C ILE A 21 -3.59 6.48 8.16
N THR A 22 -2.93 7.10 7.18
CA THR A 22 -3.03 6.65 5.79
C THR A 22 -2.29 5.33 5.56
N TRP A 23 -1.13 5.11 6.19
CA TRP A 23 -0.43 3.83 6.20
C TRP A 23 -1.23 2.72 6.89
N LEU A 24 -1.93 3.04 7.97
CA LEU A 24 -2.83 2.10 8.63
C LEU A 24 -4.00 1.74 7.71
N ALA A 25 -4.61 2.71 7.04
CA ALA A 25 -5.66 2.47 6.06
C ALA A 25 -5.16 1.57 4.90
N LEU A 26 -3.94 1.80 4.41
CA LEU A 26 -3.31 0.96 3.40
C LEU A 26 -3.09 -0.48 3.89
N ALA A 27 -2.66 -0.66 5.15
CA ALA A 27 -2.51 -1.97 5.76
C ALA A 27 -3.85 -2.73 5.85
N SER A 28 -4.91 -2.03 6.26
CA SER A 28 -6.27 -2.59 6.31
C SER A 28 -6.78 -2.96 4.92
N LEU A 29 -6.60 -2.10 3.92
CA LEU A 29 -6.99 -2.34 2.54
C LEU A 29 -6.26 -3.57 1.98
N SER A 30 -4.94 -3.63 2.15
CA SER A 30 -4.13 -4.74 1.64
C SER A 30 -4.43 -6.08 2.31
N SER A 31 -4.71 -6.07 3.61
CA SER A 31 -5.21 -7.26 4.33
C SER A 31 -6.58 -7.72 3.79
N ALA A 32 -7.50 -6.80 3.52
CA ALA A 32 -8.80 -7.13 2.93
C ALA A 32 -8.65 -7.72 1.52
N THR A 33 -7.81 -7.12 0.67
CA THR A 33 -7.53 -7.66 -0.67
C THR A 33 -6.90 -9.05 -0.60
N ALA A 34 -5.96 -9.29 0.33
CA ALA A 34 -5.37 -10.63 0.53
C ALA A 34 -6.45 -11.65 0.94
N ARG A 35 -7.39 -11.26 1.83
CA ARG A 35 -8.51 -12.12 2.21
C ARG A 35 -9.43 -12.44 1.03
N PHE A 36 -9.81 -11.45 0.24
CA PHE A 36 -10.60 -11.68 -0.98
C PHE A 36 -9.85 -12.57 -1.96
N ALA A 37 -8.54 -12.41 -2.06
CA ALA A 37 -7.71 -13.21 -2.94
C ALA A 37 -7.67 -14.70 -2.54
N VAL A 38 -7.55 -14.99 -1.24
CA VAL A 38 -7.68 -16.37 -0.73
C VAL A 38 -9.06 -16.95 -1.02
N VAL A 39 -10.13 -16.19 -0.78
CA VAL A 39 -11.50 -16.67 -1.03
C VAL A 39 -11.72 -17.00 -2.50
N LEU A 40 -11.24 -16.16 -3.42
CA LEU A 40 -11.32 -16.41 -4.86
C LEU A 40 -10.48 -17.61 -5.29
N ARG A 41 -9.28 -17.76 -4.74
CA ARG A 41 -8.43 -18.93 -4.98
C ARG A 41 -9.15 -20.22 -4.55
N ASP A 42 -9.73 -20.25 -3.35
CA ASP A 42 -10.43 -21.42 -2.83
C ASP A 42 -11.66 -21.78 -3.66
N ARG A 43 -12.40 -20.77 -4.14
CA ARG A 43 -13.52 -20.96 -5.09
C ARG A 43 -13.04 -21.53 -6.43
N ALA A 44 -12.02 -20.92 -7.03
CA ALA A 44 -11.43 -21.42 -8.27
C ALA A 44 -10.91 -22.86 -8.13
N ARG A 45 -10.37 -23.21 -6.96
CA ARG A 45 -9.91 -24.57 -6.67
C ARG A 45 -11.07 -25.56 -6.54
N SER A 46 -12.19 -25.15 -5.96
CA SER A 46 -13.41 -25.97 -5.91
C SER A 46 -13.96 -26.22 -7.32
N ASP A 47 -14.01 -25.20 -8.16
CA ASP A 47 -14.57 -25.31 -9.51
C ASP A 47 -13.65 -26.13 -10.45
N LEU A 48 -12.33 -26.03 -10.29
CA LEU A 48 -11.33 -26.87 -10.98
C LEU A 48 -11.56 -28.38 -10.74
N VAL A 49 -11.98 -28.77 -9.53
CA VAL A 49 -12.29 -30.17 -9.23
C VAL A 49 -13.52 -30.66 -10.00
N THR A 50 -14.32 -29.73 -10.52
CA THR A 50 -15.63 -29.99 -11.14
C THR A 50 -15.63 -29.78 -12.65
N SER A 51 -14.67 -29.04 -13.22
CA SER A 51 -14.61 -28.63 -14.64
C SER A 51 -13.28 -29.01 -15.32
N SER A 52 -13.32 -29.29 -16.62
CA SER A 52 -12.16 -29.70 -17.44
C SER A 52 -11.26 -28.56 -17.94
N ASP A 53 -11.61 -27.29 -17.70
CA ASP A 53 -10.85 -26.09 -18.14
C ASP A 53 -9.64 -25.77 -17.24
N SER A 54 -8.86 -26.81 -16.93
CA SER A 54 -7.83 -26.80 -15.89
C SER A 54 -6.70 -25.77 -16.05
N ILE A 55 -6.36 -25.36 -17.28
CA ILE A 55 -5.20 -24.51 -17.55
C ILE A 55 -5.44 -23.04 -17.15
N LEU A 56 -6.65 -22.52 -17.41
CA LEU A 56 -7.01 -21.15 -17.07
C LEU A 56 -7.12 -20.99 -15.55
N ASP A 57 -7.71 -21.98 -14.88
CA ASP A 57 -7.90 -22.00 -13.43
C ASP A 57 -6.58 -22.16 -12.66
N ILE A 58 -5.62 -22.97 -13.14
CA ILE A 58 -4.28 -23.08 -12.52
C ILE A 58 -3.53 -21.74 -12.63
N THR A 59 -3.61 -21.07 -13.78
CA THR A 59 -2.94 -19.78 -13.99
C THR A 59 -3.56 -18.68 -13.11
N PHE A 60 -4.90 -18.68 -13.00
CA PHE A 60 -5.62 -17.79 -12.09
C PHE A 60 -5.26 -18.05 -10.62
N GLN A 61 -5.19 -19.31 -10.17
CA GLN A 61 -4.76 -19.64 -8.81
C GLN A 61 -3.34 -19.16 -8.51
N ASN A 62 -2.40 -19.37 -9.42
CA ASN A 62 -1.03 -18.85 -9.28
C ASN A 62 -1.00 -17.32 -9.20
N LEU A 63 -1.86 -16.64 -9.98
CA LEU A 63 -2.00 -15.19 -9.87
C LEU A 63 -2.52 -14.80 -8.48
N MET A 64 -3.59 -15.43 -8.00
CA MET A 64 -4.16 -15.12 -6.69
C MET A 64 -3.14 -15.36 -5.57
N ASP A 65 -2.30 -16.39 -5.67
CA ASP A 65 -1.21 -16.64 -4.72
C ASP A 65 -0.17 -15.52 -4.70
N ASN A 66 0.29 -15.08 -5.88
CA ASN A 66 1.21 -13.95 -5.99
C ASN A 66 0.60 -12.66 -5.43
N VAL A 67 -0.71 -12.45 -5.64
CA VAL A 67 -1.43 -11.30 -5.08
C VAL A 67 -1.52 -11.41 -3.56
N VAL A 68 -1.85 -12.58 -3.00
CA VAL A 68 -1.87 -12.80 -1.54
C VAL A 68 -0.51 -12.50 -0.93
N GLU A 69 0.56 -13.09 -1.47
CA GLU A 69 1.92 -12.89 -0.97
C GLU A 69 2.30 -11.40 -1.00
N GLY A 70 2.12 -10.75 -2.14
CA GLY A 70 2.43 -9.33 -2.30
C GLY A 70 1.63 -8.44 -1.36
N MET A 71 0.33 -8.68 -1.23
CA MET A 71 -0.55 -7.85 -0.39
C MET A 71 -0.30 -8.05 1.10
N VAL A 72 0.08 -9.25 1.53
CA VAL A 72 0.52 -9.52 2.92
C VAL A 72 1.80 -8.76 3.23
N ILE A 73 2.79 -8.77 2.32
CA ILE A 73 4.02 -7.99 2.48
C ILE A 73 3.71 -6.50 2.60
N VAL A 74 2.86 -5.95 1.73
CA VAL A 74 2.42 -4.54 1.80
C VAL A 74 1.72 -4.25 3.12
N ALA A 75 0.85 -5.14 3.59
CA ALA A 75 0.11 -4.96 4.83
C ALA A 75 1.06 -4.88 6.04
N LEU A 76 2.01 -5.82 6.14
CA LEU A 76 2.98 -5.87 7.23
C LEU A 76 3.90 -4.65 7.23
N VAL A 77 4.46 -4.29 6.08
CA VAL A 77 5.35 -3.12 5.97
C VAL A 77 4.57 -1.84 6.30
N SER A 78 3.35 -1.70 5.80
CA SER A 78 2.49 -0.53 6.07
C SER A 78 2.12 -0.41 7.55
N ALA A 79 1.81 -1.53 8.21
CA ALA A 79 1.52 -1.57 9.63
C ALA A 79 2.75 -1.18 10.47
N LEU A 80 3.94 -1.68 10.13
CA LEU A 80 5.19 -1.31 10.79
C LEU A 80 5.49 0.18 10.67
N ILE A 81 5.31 0.76 9.47
CA ILE A 81 5.49 2.21 9.26
C ILE A 81 4.47 3.01 10.05
N SER A 82 3.22 2.55 10.11
CA SER A 82 2.18 3.18 10.95
C SER A 82 2.57 3.17 12.43
N ILE A 83 2.97 2.02 12.97
CA ILE A 83 3.39 1.88 14.38
C ILE A 83 4.58 2.79 14.67
N PHE A 84 5.58 2.80 13.78
CA PHE A 84 6.75 3.66 13.92
C PHE A 84 6.39 5.15 13.84
N GLY A 85 5.53 5.53 12.89
CA GLY A 85 5.00 6.88 12.77
C GLY A 85 4.26 7.33 14.03
N PHE A 86 3.45 6.45 14.63
CA PHE A 86 2.77 6.72 15.90
C PHE A 86 3.77 6.92 17.05
N ALA A 87 4.79 6.06 17.15
CA ALA A 87 5.85 6.21 18.15
C ALA A 87 6.59 7.56 18.03
N LEU A 88 6.83 8.02 16.79
CA LEU A 88 7.45 9.32 16.52
C LEU A 88 6.57 10.52 16.93
N VAL A 89 5.25 10.38 16.92
CA VAL A 89 4.34 11.44 17.40
C VAL A 89 4.45 11.58 18.92
N ILE A 90 4.59 10.48 19.64
CA ILE A 90 4.73 10.44 21.10
C ILE A 90 6.12 10.94 21.53
N TYR A 91 7.17 10.47 20.86
CA TYR A 91 8.56 10.77 21.18
C TYR A 91 9.26 11.56 20.05
N PRO A 92 8.95 12.86 19.87
CA PRO A 92 9.49 13.65 18.76
C PRO A 92 10.99 13.97 18.88
N LYS A 93 11.58 13.78 20.08
CA LYS A 93 12.96 14.21 20.39
C LYS A 93 13.98 13.63 19.39
N GLY A 94 13.80 12.38 18.96
CA GLY A 94 14.70 11.72 18.02
C GLY A 94 14.74 12.32 16.60
N LEU A 95 13.63 12.90 16.12
CA LEU A 95 13.51 13.47 14.77
C LEU A 95 13.74 15.00 14.73
N GLN A 96 13.78 15.62 15.91
CA GLN A 96 13.99 17.05 16.10
C GLN A 96 15.48 17.39 16.16
N GLU A 97 16.30 16.56 16.81
CA GLU A 97 17.72 16.85 17.06
C GLU A 97 18.63 16.47 15.88
N ASN A 98 18.29 15.41 15.14
CA ASN A 98 19.18 14.85 14.11
C ASN A 98 18.64 15.06 12.69
N CYS A 99 19.28 15.97 11.93
CA CYS A 99 18.99 16.20 10.51
C CYS A 99 19.17 14.93 9.67
N ALA A 100 20.19 14.13 9.97
CA ALA A 100 20.45 12.85 9.30
C ALA A 100 19.30 11.84 9.50
N ALA A 101 18.74 11.73 10.70
CA ALA A 101 17.62 10.82 10.97
C ALA A 101 16.37 11.17 10.16
N ARG A 102 16.11 12.47 9.94
CA ARG A 102 15.02 12.95 9.09
C ARG A 102 15.25 12.60 7.62
N PHE A 103 16.50 12.68 7.16
CA PHE A 103 16.89 12.28 5.80
C PHE A 103 16.67 10.78 5.59
N TYR A 104 17.17 9.93 6.50
CA TYR A 104 16.98 8.48 6.43
C TYR A 104 15.51 8.07 6.45
N TYR A 105 14.71 8.66 7.35
CA TYR A 105 13.27 8.41 7.38
C TYR A 105 12.61 8.76 6.04
N SER A 106 12.97 9.89 5.44
CA SER A 106 12.45 10.32 4.15
C SER A 106 12.90 9.40 2.99
N CYS A 107 14.14 8.88 3.02
CA CYS A 107 14.63 7.91 2.05
C CYS A 107 13.91 6.56 2.17
N ILE A 108 13.77 6.02 3.38
CA ILE A 108 13.02 4.78 3.65
C ILE A 108 11.57 4.94 3.18
N GLN A 109 10.97 6.10 3.47
CA GLN A 109 9.62 6.43 3.02
C GLN A 109 9.49 6.37 1.49
N ILE A 110 10.47 6.90 0.74
CA ILE A 110 10.48 6.82 -0.74
C ILE A 110 10.59 5.37 -1.19
N VAL A 111 11.57 4.63 -0.68
CA VAL A 111 11.80 3.23 -1.09
C VAL A 111 10.54 2.40 -0.87
N VAL A 112 9.91 2.51 0.30
CA VAL A 112 8.69 1.76 0.58
C VAL A 112 7.52 2.23 -0.29
N SER A 113 7.40 3.53 -0.55
CA SER A 113 6.35 4.06 -1.43
C SER A 113 6.52 3.56 -2.87
N LEU A 114 7.75 3.39 -3.35
CA LEU A 114 8.04 2.80 -4.66
C LEU A 114 7.69 1.31 -4.71
N ILE A 115 7.93 0.57 -3.63
CA ILE A 115 7.52 -0.84 -3.52
C ILE A 115 5.99 -0.92 -3.58
N VAL A 116 5.27 -0.13 -2.78
CA VAL A 116 3.80 -0.08 -2.80
C VAL A 116 3.27 0.31 -4.18
N LEU A 117 3.87 1.31 -4.83
CA LEU A 117 3.53 1.72 -6.19
C LEU A 117 3.68 0.55 -7.18
N SER A 118 4.84 -0.11 -7.16
CA SER A 118 5.15 -1.18 -8.09
C SER A 118 4.24 -2.38 -7.89
N LEU A 119 3.97 -2.74 -6.62
CA LEU A 119 3.07 -3.85 -6.30
C LEU A 119 1.61 -3.54 -6.65
N GLY A 120 1.12 -2.34 -6.32
CA GLY A 120 -0.23 -1.92 -6.69
C GLY A 120 -0.41 -1.90 -8.21
N GLY A 121 0.58 -1.40 -8.96
CA GLY A 121 0.58 -1.44 -10.42
C GLY A 121 0.63 -2.85 -10.99
N TYR A 122 1.47 -3.73 -10.41
CA TYR A 122 1.57 -5.13 -10.78
C TYR A 122 0.23 -5.86 -10.60
N VAL A 123 -0.41 -5.71 -9.43
CA VAL A 123 -1.71 -6.31 -9.13
C VAL A 123 -2.77 -5.76 -10.07
N ALA A 124 -2.84 -4.45 -10.29
CA ALA A 124 -3.83 -3.85 -11.18
C ALA A 124 -3.69 -4.38 -12.63
N SER A 125 -2.47 -4.44 -13.15
CA SER A 125 -2.19 -4.95 -14.50
C SER A 125 -2.56 -6.43 -14.66
N HIS A 126 -2.27 -7.25 -13.65
CA HIS A 126 -2.57 -8.67 -13.73
C HIS A 126 -4.05 -8.97 -13.50
N VAL A 127 -4.71 -8.29 -12.56
CA VAL A 127 -6.16 -8.42 -12.34
C VAL A 127 -6.94 -8.02 -13.60
N GLN A 128 -6.51 -6.96 -14.30
CA GLN A 128 -7.10 -6.56 -15.57
C GLN A 128 -6.97 -7.66 -16.65
N GLY A 129 -5.83 -8.35 -16.71
CA GLY A 129 -5.59 -9.44 -17.65
C GLY A 129 -6.51 -10.66 -17.44
N PHE A 130 -7.09 -10.81 -16.25
CA PHE A 130 -7.99 -11.91 -15.88
C PHE A 130 -9.44 -11.44 -15.66
N GLN A 131 -9.85 -10.29 -16.21
CA GLN A 131 -11.20 -9.72 -16.02
C GLN A 131 -12.31 -10.75 -16.28
N THR A 132 -12.20 -11.54 -17.35
CA THR A 132 -13.20 -12.56 -17.72
C THR A 132 -13.37 -13.66 -16.65
N SER A 133 -12.28 -14.05 -15.98
CA SER A 133 -12.33 -15.03 -14.88
C SER A 133 -13.00 -14.43 -13.64
N PHE A 134 -12.75 -13.15 -13.36
CA PHE A 134 -13.45 -12.46 -12.27
C PHE A 134 -14.95 -12.29 -12.55
N GLU A 135 -15.34 -11.97 -13.79
CA GLU A 135 -16.74 -11.87 -14.19
C GLU A 135 -17.49 -13.19 -14.02
N PHE A 136 -16.81 -14.32 -14.22
CA PHE A 136 -17.36 -15.65 -13.95
C PHE A 136 -17.69 -15.84 -12.46
N PHE A 137 -16.76 -15.54 -11.55
CA PHE A 137 -17.00 -15.65 -10.10
C PHE A 137 -17.97 -14.59 -9.55
N ASP A 138 -18.04 -13.40 -10.16
CA ASP A 138 -19.00 -12.35 -9.80
C ASP A 138 -20.43 -12.76 -10.16
N ARG A 139 -20.62 -13.55 -11.23
CA ARG A 139 -21.93 -13.98 -11.75
C ARG A 139 -22.73 -14.81 -10.73
N ASP A 140 -22.05 -15.65 -9.97
CA ASP A 140 -22.66 -16.50 -8.94
C ASP A 140 -22.69 -15.84 -7.55
N GLY A 141 -21.84 -14.83 -7.32
CA GLY A 141 -21.54 -14.31 -5.98
C GLY A 141 -22.20 -12.99 -5.59
N HIS A 142 -22.78 -12.21 -6.52
CA HIS A 142 -23.27 -10.83 -6.29
C HIS A 142 -22.25 -9.85 -5.66
N PHE A 143 -21.02 -10.28 -5.42
CA PHE A 143 -19.99 -9.50 -4.74
C PHE A 143 -18.95 -9.09 -5.78
N PRO A 144 -18.72 -7.78 -6.00
CA PRO A 144 -17.96 -7.28 -7.15
C PRO A 144 -16.44 -7.38 -6.92
N TYR A 145 -15.88 -8.60 -6.97
CA TYR A 145 -14.49 -8.87 -6.65
C TYR A 145 -13.52 -8.15 -7.58
N TYR A 146 -13.83 -8.12 -8.88
CA TYR A 146 -13.01 -7.42 -9.87
C TYR A 146 -12.82 -5.96 -9.50
N ASN A 147 -13.93 -5.25 -9.26
CA ASN A 147 -13.90 -3.82 -8.96
C ASN A 147 -13.13 -3.54 -7.67
N ILE A 148 -13.35 -4.35 -6.62
CA ILE A 148 -12.67 -4.15 -5.34
C ILE A 148 -11.15 -4.38 -5.47
N MET A 149 -10.74 -5.44 -6.15
CA MET A 149 -9.32 -5.75 -6.32
C MET A 149 -8.62 -4.79 -7.27
N TYR A 150 -9.21 -4.51 -8.43
CA TYR A 150 -8.64 -3.63 -9.44
C TYR A 150 -8.56 -2.18 -8.94
N TYR A 151 -9.67 -1.57 -8.51
CA TYR A 151 -9.66 -0.19 -8.02
C TYR A 151 -8.93 -0.06 -6.68
N GLY A 152 -8.95 -1.11 -5.84
CA GLY A 152 -8.11 -1.19 -4.66
C GLY A 152 -6.62 -1.07 -5.01
N ALA A 153 -6.13 -1.89 -5.94
CA ALA A 153 -4.74 -1.89 -6.40
C ALA A 153 -4.35 -0.57 -7.09
N VAL A 154 -5.23 0.00 -7.93
CA VAL A 154 -5.04 1.32 -8.53
C VAL A 154 -4.94 2.40 -7.45
N GLY A 155 -5.78 2.33 -6.42
CA GLY A 155 -5.72 3.23 -5.26
C GLY A 155 -4.38 3.13 -4.51
N GLN A 156 -3.84 1.91 -4.33
CA GLN A 156 -2.52 1.71 -3.73
C GLN A 156 -1.40 2.29 -4.60
N ALA A 157 -1.46 2.10 -5.92
CA ALA A 157 -0.50 2.66 -6.86
C ALA A 157 -0.53 4.19 -6.85
N ALA A 158 -1.72 4.79 -6.89
CA ALA A 158 -1.90 6.24 -6.77
C ALA A 158 -1.34 6.77 -5.43
N PHE A 159 -1.60 6.06 -4.33
CA PHE A 159 -1.07 6.41 -3.01
C PHE A 159 0.47 6.36 -2.97
N GLY A 160 1.08 5.29 -3.47
CA GLY A 160 2.54 5.17 -3.58
C GLY A 160 3.14 6.32 -4.39
N SER A 161 2.53 6.66 -5.53
CA SER A 161 2.95 7.79 -6.37
C SER A 161 2.90 9.13 -5.64
N LEU A 162 1.80 9.42 -4.93
CA LEU A 162 1.63 10.66 -4.17
C LEU A 162 2.70 10.80 -3.08
N LEU A 163 3.05 9.72 -2.39
CA LEU A 163 4.08 9.74 -1.37
C LEU A 163 5.49 9.94 -1.95
N VAL A 164 5.79 9.36 -3.11
CA VAL A 164 7.04 9.61 -3.83
C VAL A 164 7.13 11.09 -4.22
N ILE A 165 6.10 11.64 -4.87
CA ILE A 165 6.04 13.05 -5.28
C ILE A 165 6.21 13.96 -4.06
N ARG A 166 5.43 13.74 -3.00
CA ARG A 166 5.51 14.54 -1.77
C ARG A 166 6.91 14.51 -1.15
N SER A 167 7.56 13.35 -1.15
CA SER A 167 8.90 13.19 -0.58
C SER A 167 9.95 13.87 -1.44
N LEU A 168 9.88 13.74 -2.77
CA LEU A 168 10.74 14.45 -3.72
C LEU A 168 10.59 15.96 -3.63
N VAL A 169 9.36 16.48 -3.54
CA VAL A 169 9.11 17.92 -3.33
C VAL A 169 9.75 18.40 -2.03
N ARG A 170 9.65 17.63 -0.94
CA ARG A 170 10.34 17.98 0.31
C ARG A 170 11.85 17.98 0.16
N PHE A 171 12.42 17.02 -0.57
CA PHE A 171 13.86 17.00 -0.86
C PHE A 171 14.29 18.20 -1.69
N ALA A 172 13.59 18.51 -2.78
CA ALA A 172 13.89 19.65 -3.65
C ALA A 172 13.80 20.99 -2.89
N VAL A 173 12.75 21.18 -2.09
CA VAL A 173 12.58 22.40 -1.28
C VAL A 173 13.67 22.52 -0.21
N CYS A 174 14.09 21.42 0.42
CA CYS A 174 15.19 21.45 1.37
C CYS A 174 16.55 21.71 0.70
N GLY A 175 16.79 21.16 -0.49
CA GLY A 175 18.00 21.39 -1.27
C GLY A 175 18.11 22.83 -1.79
N LEU A 176 17.01 23.43 -2.24
CA LEU A 176 16.94 24.82 -2.70
C LEU A 176 17.15 25.85 -1.59
N ARG A 177 16.87 25.49 -0.33
CA ARG A 177 17.05 26.38 0.83
C ARG A 177 18.46 26.35 1.40
N GLY A 178 19.33 25.48 0.87
CA GLY A 178 20.74 25.35 1.24
C GLY A 178 21.71 26.05 0.29
N HIS A 179 21.20 26.82 -0.68
CA HIS A 179 21.97 27.70 -1.57
C HIS A 179 21.63 29.16 -1.30
#